data_AF-A0A3C2C3S9-F1
#
_entry.id   AF-A0A3C2C3S9-F1
#
_cell.length_a   1.000
_cell.length_b   1.000
_cell.length_c   1.000
_cell.angle_alpha   90.00
_cell.angle_beta   90.00
_cell.angle_gamma   90.00
#
_symmetry.space_group_name_H-M   'P 1'
#
loop_
_entity.id
_entity.type
_entity.pdbx_description
1 polymer ?
#
loop_
_entity_poly.entity_id
_entity_poly.type
_entity_poly.pdbx_seq_one_letter_code
_entity_poly.pdbx_strand_id
1 'polypeptide(L)' 'MYIIDRFENNWAVVEYNRKTFNLPRELVPPEALEGDVISIKVSVDPMATARLKKDVAETAGKLFED' A
#
# COMPACT_ATOMS: atom_id res chain seq x y z
N MET A 1 3.76 3.67 -16.62
CA MET A 1 5.14 3.56 -16.11
C MET A 1 5.16 4.27 -14.77
N TYR A 2 5.63 3.60 -13.73
CA TYR A 2 5.81 4.21 -12.41
C TYR A 2 7.30 4.50 -12.28
N ILE A 3 7.68 5.74 -12.06
CA ILE A 3 9.08 6.16 -12.00
C ILE A 3 9.32 6.73 -10.62
N ILE A 4 10.39 6.31 -9.95
CA ILE A 4 10.81 6.97 -8.71
C ILE A 4 11.41 8.32 -9.10
N ASP A 5 10.75 9.43 -8.74
CA ASP A 5 11.24 10.78 -9.00
C ASP A 5 12.32 11.16 -7.98
N ARG A 6 12.05 10.93 -6.69
CA ARG A 6 12.97 11.23 -5.58
C ARG A 6 12.64 10.44 -4.30
N PHE A 7 13.60 10.35 -3.38
CA PHE A 7 13.34 9.90 -2.02
C PHE A 7 13.32 11.08 -1.03
N GLU A 8 12.26 11.18 -0.23
CA GLU A 8 12.09 12.19 0.82
C GLU A 8 11.90 11.52 2.17
N ASN A 9 12.91 11.54 3.03
CA ASN A 9 12.90 10.88 4.33
C ASN A 9 12.47 9.40 4.21
N ASN A 10 11.28 9.06 4.74
CA ASN A 10 10.69 7.73 4.73
C ASN A 10 9.71 7.51 3.56
N TRP A 11 9.72 8.39 2.56
CA TRP A 11 8.83 8.31 1.41
C TRP A 11 9.63 8.26 0.10
N ALA A 12 9.08 7.54 -0.88
CA ALA A 12 9.48 7.60 -2.27
C ALA A 12 8.38 8.32 -3.06
N VAL A 13 8.75 9.39 -3.74
CA VAL A 13 7.84 10.10 -4.65
C VAL A 13 7.88 9.38 -5.98
N VAL A 14 6.74 8.87 -6.41
CA VAL A 14 6.59 8.11 -7.65
C VAL A 14 5.74 8.90 -8.63
N GLU A 15 6.25 9.11 -9.84
CA GLU A 15 5.51 9.70 -10.94
C GLU A 15 4.76 8.63 -11.75
N TYR A 16 3.48 8.91 -12.01
CA TYR A 16 2.61 8.14 -12.88
C TYR A 16 1.61 9.05 -13.58
N ASN A 17 1.58 9.00 -14.92
CA ASN A 17 0.60 9.72 -15.75
C ASN A 17 0.51 11.23 -15.41
N ARG A 18 1.67 11.89 -15.30
CA ARG A 18 1.81 13.31 -14.92
C ARG A 18 1.29 13.66 -13.53
N LYS A 19 1.06 12.66 -12.69
CA LYS A 19 0.73 12.80 -11.27
C LYS A 19 1.86 12.20 -10.45
N THR A 20 2.08 12.73 -9.27
CA THR A 20 2.98 12.14 -8.29
C THR A 20 2.18 11.61 -7.11
N PHE A 21 2.68 10.55 -6.49
CA PHE A 21 2.16 10.04 -5.23
C PHE A 21 3.31 9.54 -4.37
N ASN A 22 3.08 9.50 -3.06
CA ASN A 22 4.09 9.07 -2.11
C ASN A 22 3.85 7.61 -1.74
N LEU A 23 4.88 6.79 -1.92
CA LEU A 23 4.92 5.41 -1.43
C LEU A 23 5.82 5.37 -0.18
N PRO A 24 5.44 4.69 0.91
CA PRO A 24 6.37 4.46 2.01
C PRO A 24 7.64 3.79 1.47
N ARG A 25 8.81 4.27 1.90
CA ARG A 25 10.12 3.75 1.45
C ARG A 25 10.28 2.26 1.74
N GLU A 26 9.65 1.77 2.81
CA GLU A 26 9.63 0.35 3.19
C GLU A 26 8.93 -0.56 2.16
N LEU A 27 8.06 0.00 1.32
CA LEU A 27 7.40 -0.74 0.24
C LEU A 27 8.20 -0.71 -1.08
N VAL A 28 9.27 0.08 -1.14
CA VAL A 28 10.16 0.16 -2.30
C VAL A 28 11.33 -0.79 -2.08
N PRO A 29 11.78 -1.53 -3.11
CA PRO A 29 12.99 -2.34 -3.01
C PRO A 29 14.19 -1.50 -2.57
N PRO A 30 15.02 -1.95 -1.60
CA PRO A 30 16.14 -1.19 -1.08
C PRO A 30 17.21 -0.86 -2.13
N GLU A 31 17.27 -1.63 -3.21
CA GLU A 31 18.16 -1.43 -4.35
C GLU A 31 17.68 -0.36 -5.34
N ALA A 32 16.42 0.09 -5.24
CA ALA A 32 15.85 1.03 -6.20
C ALA A 32 16.41 2.45 -6.01
N LEU A 33 16.70 3.11 -7.12
CA LEU A 33 17.28 4.45 -7.19
C LEU A 33 16.30 5.47 -7.77
N GLU A 34 16.63 6.75 -7.61
CA GLU A 34 15.91 7.83 -8.28
C GLU A 34 16.09 7.68 -9.80
N GLY A 35 14.99 7.76 -10.54
CA GLY A 35 14.90 7.48 -11.97
C GLY A 35 14.53 6.04 -12.33
N ASP A 36 14.52 5.10 -11.36
CA ASP A 36 14.16 3.72 -11.65
C ASP A 36 12.66 3.55 -11.96
N VAL A 37 12.38 2.65 -12.90
CA VAL A 37 11.03 2.27 -13.28
C VAL A 37 10.58 1.06 -12.47
N ILE A 38 9.52 1.23 -11.67
CA ILE A 38 8.93 0.17 -10.85
C ILE A 38 7.62 -0.36 -11.45
N SER A 39 7.30 -1.61 -11.14
CA SER A 39 6.04 -2.24 -11.53
C SER A 39 5.17 -2.46 -10.30
N ILE A 40 3.97 -1.87 -10.30
CA ILE A 40 3.01 -1.98 -9.19
C ILE A 40 1.80 -2.76 -9.69
N LYS A 41 1.46 -3.87 -9.01
CA LYS A 41 0.25 -4.65 -9.26
C LYS A 41 -0.69 -4.51 -8.08
N VAL A 42 -1.87 -3.93 -8.32
CA VAL A 42 -2.92 -3.75 -7.31
C VAL A 42 -4.08 -4.67 -7.64
N SER A 43 -4.50 -5.46 -6.65
CA SER A 43 -5.67 -6.34 -6.77
C SER A 43 -6.41 -6.42 -5.43
N VAL A 44 -7.73 -6.57 -5.49
CA VAL A 44 -8.55 -6.84 -4.32
C VAL A 44 -8.44 -8.32 -3.97
N ASP A 45 -8.16 -8.63 -2.71
CA ASP A 45 -8.30 -9.98 -2.16
C ASP A 45 -9.67 -10.10 -1.46
N PRO A 46 -10.68 -10.71 -2.11
CA PRO A 46 -12.01 -10.85 -1.54
C PRO A 46 -12.02 -11.80 -0.34
N MET A 47 -11.13 -12.80 -0.29
CA MET A 47 -11.08 -13.77 0.81
C MET A 47 -10.51 -13.12 2.07
N ALA A 48 -9.39 -12.41 1.95
CA ALA A 48 -8.82 -11.66 3.07
C ALA A 48 -9.78 -10.58 3.57
N THR A 49 -10.45 -9.87 2.65
CA THR A 49 -11.46 -8.86 3.00
C THR A 49 -12.64 -9.47 3.75
N ALA A 50 -13.12 -10.65 3.32
CA ALA A 50 -14.21 -11.35 4.00
C ALA A 50 -13.81 -11.85 5.40
N ARG A 51 -12.59 -12.37 5.56
CA ARG A 51 -12.05 -12.77 6.87
C ARG A 51 -11.99 -11.59 7.83
N LEU A 52 -11.43 -10.46 7.40
CA LEU A 52 -11.34 -9.26 8.23
C LEU A 52 -12.72 -8.77 8.69
N LYS A 53 -13.72 -8.77 7.79
CA LYS A 53 -15.10 -8.40 8.15
C LYS A 53 -15.70 -9.32 9.20
N LYS A 54 -15.42 -10.63 9.09
CA LYS A 54 -15.88 -11.62 10.06
C LYS A 54 -15.22 -11.41 11.42
N ASP A 55 -13.90 -11.22 11.46
CA ASP A 55 -13.16 -11.03 12.71
C ASP A 55 -13.60 -9.75 13.46
N VAL A 56 -13.86 -8.67 12.72
CA VAL A 56 -14.41 -7.42 13.28
C VAL A 56 -15.82 -7.65 13.84
N ALA A 57 -16.68 -8.38 13.12
CA ALA A 57 -18.03 -8.68 13.57
C ALA A 57 -18.05 -9.58 14.83
N GLU A 58 -17.16 -10.58 14.90
CA GLU A 58 -17.02 -11.44 16.09
C GLU A 58 -16.49 -10.67 17.29
N THR A 59 -15.54 -9.75 17.08
CA THR A 59 -15.01 -8.90 18.16
C THR A 59 -16.08 -7.93 18.67
N ALA A 60 -16.85 -7.32 17.76
CA ALA A 60 -17.96 -6.45 18.13
C ALA A 60 -19.07 -7.21 18.85
N GLY A 61 -19.44 -8.42 18.40
CA GLY A 61 -20.47 -9.24 19.04
C GLY A 61 -20.17 -9.54 20.51
N LYS A 62 -18.90 -9.84 20.83
CA LYS A 62 -18.45 -10.08 22.22
C LYS A 62 -18.51 -8.86 23.14
N LEU A 63 -18.58 -7.65 22.58
CA LEU A 63 -18.66 -6.39 23.35
C LEU A 63 -20.12 -5.99 23.67
N PHE A 64 -21.10 -6.60 23.00
CA PHE A 64 -22.53 -6.27 23.16
C PHE A 64 -23.36 -7.43 23.74
N GLU A 65 -22.73 -8.55 24.09
CA GLU A 65 -23.32 -9.59 24.94
C GLU A 65 -23.04 -9.26 26.42
N ASP A 66 -23.88 -8.38 27.00
CA ASP A 66 -24.15 -8.24 28.44
C ASP A 66 -25.68 -8.30 28.66
#